data_AF-A0A935KRF3-F1
#
_entry.id   AF-A0A935KRF3-F1
#
_cell.length_a   1.000
_cell.length_b   1.000
_cell.length_c   1.000
_cell.angle_alpha   90.00
_cell.angle_beta   90.00
_cell.angle_gamma   90.00
#
_symmetry.space_group_name_H-M   'P 1'
#
loop_
_entity.id
_entity.type
_entity.pdbx_description
1 polymer ?
#
loop_
_entity_poly.entity_id
_entity_poly.type
_entity_poly.pdbx_seq_one_letter_code
_entity_poly.pdbx_strand_id
1 'polypeptide(L)' 'MIQDMVKELIVEEMPDESAGYKFYIKGVRTELGRKSNATLLSYIRTFLNAIMHTGKSAVTGGRIGEKSATGLSEV' A
#
# COMPACT_ATOMS: atom_id res chain seq x y z
N MET A 1 -13.76 4.39 14.07
CA MET A 1 -12.35 4.06 13.73
C MET A 1 -12.20 4.34 12.25
N ILE A 2 -11.35 5.28 11.83
CA ILE A 2 -11.19 5.65 10.41
C ILE A 2 -10.07 4.78 9.83
N GLN A 3 -10.37 4.08 8.73
CA GLN A 3 -9.39 3.34 7.95
C GLN A 3 -8.61 4.33 7.08
N ASP A 4 -7.28 4.31 7.20
CA ASP A 4 -6.35 5.20 6.51
C ASP A 4 -5.40 4.35 5.67
N MET A 5 -5.50 4.45 4.35
CA MET A 5 -4.79 3.59 3.41
C MET A 5 -3.37 4.11 3.14
N VAL A 6 -2.45 3.21 2.79
CA VAL A 6 -1.11 3.59 2.35
C VAL A 6 -1.19 4.19 0.94
N LYS A 7 -0.60 5.36 0.77
CA LYS A 7 -0.51 6.08 -0.49
C LYS A 7 0.86 5.90 -1.15
N GLU A 8 1.94 6.02 -0.38
CA GLU A 8 3.30 5.97 -0.93
C GLU A 8 4.29 5.29 0.03
N LEU A 9 5.35 4.71 -0.52
CA LEU A 9 6.49 4.20 0.23
C LEU A 9 7.55 5.30 0.37
N ILE A 10 8.12 5.43 1.56
CA ILE A 10 9.27 6.29 1.82
C ILE A 10 10.52 5.42 1.68
N VAL A 11 11.37 5.73 0.70
CA VAL A 11 12.60 5.00 0.40
C VAL A 11 13.82 5.89 0.62
N GLU A 12 14.93 5.28 1.03
CA GLU A 12 16.23 5.91 1.12
C GLU A 12 17.29 5.06 0.42
N GLU A 13 18.35 5.70 -0.09
CA GLU A 13 19.47 4.98 -0.68
C GLU A 13 20.22 4.18 0.38
N MET A 14 20.61 2.95 0.03
CA MET A 14 21.46 2.18 0.91
C MET A 14 22.88 2.79 0.92
N PRO A 15 23.50 2.93 2.10
CA PRO A 15 24.87 3.43 2.20
C PRO A 15 25.91 2.40 1.72
N ASP A 16 25.52 1.13 1.54
CA ASP A 16 26.39 0.05 1.09
C ASP A 16 25.84 -0.58 -0.19
N GLU A 17 26.56 -0.39 -1.31
CA GLU A 17 26.20 -0.95 -2.63
C GLU A 17 26.35 -2.48 -2.69
N SER A 18 26.99 -3.10 -1.69
CA SER A 18 27.25 -4.55 -1.64
C SER A 18 25.97 -5.38 -1.41
N ALA A 19 24.88 -4.75 -0.96
CA ALA A 19 23.66 -5.43 -0.55
C ALA A 19 22.74 -5.88 -1.71
N GLY A 20 23.12 -5.63 -2.97
CA GLY A 20 22.34 -6.04 -4.15
C GLY A 20 21.04 -5.25 -4.40
N TYR A 21 20.70 -4.30 -3.51
CA TYR A 21 19.58 -3.38 -3.65
C TYR A 21 20.04 -1.94 -3.43
N LYS A 22 19.66 -1.02 -4.32
CA LYS A 22 20.05 0.40 -4.24
C LYS A 22 19.27 1.18 -3.17
N PHE A 23 18.05 0.76 -2.84
CA PHE A 23 17.17 1.48 -1.93
C PHE A 23 16.63 0.57 -0.83
N TYR A 24 16.36 1.13 0.34
CA TYR A 24 15.66 0.47 1.43
C TYR A 24 14.40 1.27 1.84
N ILE A 25 13.36 0.55 2.26
CA ILE A 25 12.11 1.18 2.70
C ILE A 25 12.29 1.66 4.14
N LYS A 26 12.10 2.97 4.36
CA LYS A 26 12.16 3.60 5.68
C LYS A 26 10.78 3.79 6.31
N GLY A 27 9.71 3.73 5.52
CA GLY A 27 8.37 3.95 6.03
C GLY A 27 7.31 4.08 4.96
N VAL A 28 6.14 4.58 5.36
CA VAL A 28 4.99 4.83 4.48
C VAL A 28 4.34 6.19 4.75
N ARG A 29 3.73 6.77 3.70
CA ARG A 29 2.76 7.86 3.83
C ARG A 29 1.36 7.35 3.56
N THR A 30 0.40 7.75 4.39
CA THR A 30 -1.02 7.42 4.21
C THR A 30 -1.78 8.48 3.40
N GLU A 31 -3.01 8.19 2.98
CA GLU A 31 -3.89 9.13 2.27
C GLU A 31 -4.19 10.38 3.10
N LEU A 32 -4.29 10.25 4.42
CA LEU A 32 -4.46 11.38 5.35
C LEU A 32 -3.14 12.12 5.65
N GLY A 33 -2.04 11.77 4.98
CA GLY A 33 -0.75 12.47 5.08
C GLY A 33 0.11 12.06 6.28
N ARG A 34 -0.25 11.01 7.02
CA ARG A 34 0.54 10.54 8.17
C ARG A 34 1.79 9.80 7.68
N LYS A 35 2.92 10.00 8.37
CA LYS A 35 4.17 9.28 8.12
C LYS A 35 4.41 8.27 9.24
N SER A 36 4.78 7.04 8.88
CA SER A 36 5.19 6.01 9.84
C SER A 36 6.52 5.42 9.41
N ASN A 37 7.50 5.43 10.33
CA ASN A 37 8.86 4.90 10.11
C ASN A 37 8.99 3.43 10.53
N ALA A 38 7.88 2.75 10.84
CA ALA A 38 7.89 1.40 11.39
C ALA A 38 7.97 0.33 10.30
N THR A 39 8.46 -0.86 10.69
CA THR A 39 8.43 -2.09 9.90
C THR A 39 7.07 -2.26 9.22
N LEU A 40 7.06 -2.16 7.89
CA LEU A 40 5.84 -2.24 7.10
C LEU A 40 5.34 -3.68 7.07
N LEU A 41 4.44 -4.03 7.98
CA LEU A 41 3.74 -5.30 7.93
C LEU A 41 2.52 -5.17 7.01
N SER A 42 2.75 -5.48 5.75
CA SER A 42 1.77 -5.27 4.68
C SER A 42 0.69 -6.36 4.68
N TYR A 43 -0.45 -6.12 5.34
CA TYR A 43 -1.62 -7.01 5.28
C TYR A 43 -2.60 -6.59 4.18
N ILE A 44 -2.11 -6.43 2.95
CA ILE A 44 -2.92 -5.89 1.83
C ILE A 44 -4.00 -6.90 1.35
N ARG A 45 -3.88 -8.19 1.69
CA ARG A 45 -4.86 -9.28 1.48
C ARG A 45 -5.79 -9.04 0.27
N THR A 46 -7.06 -8.69 0.52
CA THR A 46 -8.09 -8.54 -0.51
C THR A 46 -8.24 -7.11 -1.01
N PHE A 47 -7.32 -6.19 -0.69
CA PHE A 47 -7.47 -4.76 -0.94
C PHE A 47 -6.59 -4.23 -2.08
N LEU A 48 -5.50 -4.92 -2.46
CA LEU A 48 -4.60 -4.45 -3.52
C LEU A 48 -5.28 -4.60 -4.89
N ASN A 49 -5.54 -3.48 -5.58
CA ASN A 49 -6.26 -3.45 -6.87
C ASN A 49 -7.47 -4.38 -6.93
N ALA A 50 -8.24 -4.38 -5.84
CA ALA A 50 -9.31 -5.32 -5.61
C ALA A 50 -10.55 -4.97 -6.42
N ILE A 51 -11.08 -5.99 -7.09
CA ILE A 51 -12.36 -5.95 -7.78
C ILE A 51 -13.27 -6.98 -7.12
N MET A 52 -14.39 -6.52 -6.59
CA MET A 52 -15.42 -7.38 -6.04
C MET A 52 -16.46 -7.69 -7.13
N HIS A 53 -16.65 -8.98 -7.39
CA HIS A 53 -17.67 -9.46 -8.31
C HIS A 53 -18.94 -9.87 -7.56
N THR A 54 -20.10 -9.47 -8.07
CA THR A 54 -21.41 -9.93 -7.59
C THR A 54 -22.29 -10.24 -8.80
N GLY A 55 -22.44 -11.52 -9.11
CA GLY A 55 -23.11 -11.97 -10.33
C GLY A 55 -22.38 -11.43 -11.57
N LYS A 56 -23.08 -10.63 -12.39
CA LYS A 56 -22.51 -9.97 -13.59
C LYS A 56 -21.93 -8.58 -13.31
N SER A 57 -22.06 -8.08 -12.09
CA SER A 57 -21.59 -6.76 -11.71
C SER A 57 -20.21 -6.84 -11.06
N ALA A 58 -19.40 -5.80 -11.26
CA ALA A 58 -18.09 -5.64 -10.64
C ALA A 58 -17.96 -4.23 -10.08
N VAL A 59 -17.43 -4.12 -8.86
CA VAL A 59 -17.14 -2.84 -8.21
C VAL A 59 -15.74 -2.86 -7.63
N THR A 60 -15.06 -1.72 -7.62
CA THR A 60 -13.74 -1.60 -6.99
C THR A 60 -13.88 -1.61 -5.47
N GLY A 61 -13.04 -2.40 -4.79
CA GLY A 61 -13.10 -2.51 -3.33
C GLY A 61 -12.70 -3.89 -2.82
N GLY A 62 -12.00 -3.93 -1.68
CA GLY A 62 -11.58 -5.18 -1.07
C GLY A 62 -12.64 -5.86 -0.21
N ARG A 63 -13.65 -5.10 0.22
CA ARG A 63 -14.84 -5.52 0.98
C ARG A 63 -16.03 -4.61 0.63
N ILE A 64 -17.25 -5.04 0.96
CA ILE A 64 -18.47 -4.29 0.64
C ILE A 64 -18.38 -2.91 1.29
N GLY A 65 -18.42 -1.85 0.47
CA GLY A 65 -18.35 -0.46 0.93
C GLY A 65 -16.95 0.06 1.29
N GLU A 66 -15.89 -0.76 1.15
CA GLU A 66 -14.51 -0.35 1.40
C GLU A 66 -13.74 -0.12 0.09
N LYS A 67 -12.87 0.90 0.07
CA LYS A 67 -12.03 1.22 -1.09
C LYS A 67 -10.91 0.20 -1.27
N SER A 68 -10.44 0.07 -2.51
CA SER A 68 -9.21 -0.67 -2.83
C SER A 68 -7.99 0.22 -2.62
N ALA A 69 -6.86 -0.37 -2.22
CA ALA A 69 -5.55 0.26 -2.24
C ALA A 69 -4.93 0.12 -3.64
N THR A 70 -4.64 1.23 -4.31
CA THR A 70 -4.09 1.23 -5.68
C THR A 70 -2.64 1.68 -5.74
N GLY A 71 -2.25 2.65 -4.90
CA GLY A 71 -0.91 3.27 -4.93
C GLY A 71 0.28 2.36 -4.62
N LEU A 72 0.06 1.15 -4.10
CA LEU A 72 1.13 0.17 -3.83
C LEU A 72 1.58 -0.61 -5.06
N SER A 73 0.81 -0.56 -6.14
CA SER A 73 1.03 -1.34 -7.37
C SER A 73 1.11 -0.49 -8.63
N GLU A 74 0.93 0.83 -8.50
CA GLU A 74 1.14 1.78 -9.57
C GLU A 74 2.65 1.97 -9.78
N VAL A 75 3.10 1.90 -11.04
CA VAL A 75 4.51 2.00 -11.49
C VAL A 75 4.79 3.41 -12.00
#